data_AF-A0A937AML4-F1
#
_entry.id   AF-A0A937AML4-F1
#
_cell.length_a   1.000
_cell.length_b   1.000
_cell.length_c   1.000
_cell.angle_alpha   90.00
_cell.angle_beta   90.00
_cell.angle_gamma   90.00
#
_symmetry.space_group_name_H-M   'P 1'
#
loop_
_entity.id
_entity.type
_entity.pdbx_description
1 polymer ?
#
loop_
_entity_poly.entity_id
_entity_poly.type
_entity_poly.pdbx_seq_one_letter_code
_entity_poly.pdbx_strand_id
1 'polypeptide(L)'
;MKKASVYISLLFGLLPLLISAQTDTKGSIITASNEVLAGDIKDQLQKKGNILFTNASGNKKLYSPADLSEFSINGIRYVSYANDFYKVVTTGNKAILYIRVTDNSGKLLYNGAEMVTLSTAEGKVGDYYFQLKSDSKLNWVPKKNFNDVMTGLSKDCSSVVASIQSGQLDYTQIVKLVEQYNSCQ
;
A
#
# COMPACT_ATOMS: atom_id res chain seq x y z
N MET A 1 -37.67 66.06 -2.66
CA MET A 1 -38.39 64.77 -2.59
C MET A 1 -37.86 63.86 -3.69
N LYS A 2 -37.39 62.65 -3.32
CA LYS A 2 -37.38 61.38 -4.11
C LYS A 2 -36.55 61.36 -5.41
N LYS A 3 -35.62 60.44 -5.70
CA LYS A 3 -35.11 59.19 -5.10
C LYS A 3 -33.72 58.94 -5.73
N ALA A 4 -32.74 58.54 -4.93
CA ALA A 4 -31.50 57.93 -5.42
C ALA A 4 -31.68 56.41 -5.42
N SER A 5 -31.55 55.76 -6.58
CA SER A 5 -31.57 54.31 -6.69
C SER A 5 -30.14 53.79 -6.69
N VAL A 6 -29.74 53.19 -5.57
CA VAL A 6 -28.53 52.39 -5.42
C VAL A 6 -28.85 50.99 -5.93
N TYR A 7 -28.18 50.54 -7.00
CA TYR A 7 -28.18 49.15 -7.43
C TYR A 7 -27.00 48.42 -6.78
N ILE A 8 -27.32 47.55 -5.82
CA ILE A 8 -26.38 46.60 -5.22
C ILE A 8 -26.65 45.22 -5.81
N SER A 9 -25.61 44.72 -6.50
CA SER A 9 -25.07 43.35 -6.59
C SER A 9 -26.00 42.14 -6.46
N LEU A 10 -25.85 41.19 -7.40
CA LEU A 10 -25.66 39.77 -7.06
C LEU A 10 -25.13 38.99 -8.29
N LEU A 11 -23.82 39.04 -8.49
CA LEU A 11 -23.14 38.13 -9.40
C LEU A 11 -22.91 36.81 -8.64
N PHE A 12 -23.85 35.88 -8.75
CA PHE A 12 -23.66 34.50 -8.30
C PHE A 12 -22.62 33.83 -9.21
N GLY A 13 -21.35 33.90 -8.80
CA GLY A 13 -20.28 33.12 -9.42
C GLY A 13 -20.51 31.64 -9.15
N LEU A 14 -21.05 30.93 -10.15
CA LEU A 14 -20.99 29.48 -10.24
C LEU A 14 -19.52 29.07 -10.38
N LEU A 15 -18.85 28.82 -9.27
CA LEU A 15 -17.61 28.05 -9.26
C LEU A 15 -17.98 26.59 -9.50
N PRO A 16 -17.55 25.96 -10.61
CA PRO A 16 -17.67 24.52 -10.74
C PRO A 16 -16.79 23.90 -9.66
N LEU A 17 -17.43 23.21 -8.71
CA LEU A 17 -16.75 22.27 -7.84
C LEU A 17 -16.09 21.22 -8.73
N LEU A 18 -14.76 21.30 -8.87
CA LEU A 18 -13.96 20.24 -9.44
C LEU A 18 -14.01 19.05 -8.48
N ILE A 19 -15.11 18.29 -8.53
CA ILE A 19 -15.19 16.98 -7.92
C ILE A 19 -14.23 16.10 -8.69
N SER A 20 -13.04 15.87 -8.14
CA SER A 20 -12.21 14.75 -8.54
C SER A 20 -12.99 13.47 -8.24
N ALA A 21 -13.70 12.96 -9.24
CA ALA A 21 -14.32 11.66 -9.16
C ALA A 21 -13.19 10.63 -9.09
N GLN A 22 -12.89 10.13 -7.89
CA GLN A 22 -12.12 8.90 -7.76
C GLN A 22 -12.93 7.81 -8.45
N THR A 23 -12.47 7.37 -9.62
CA THR A 23 -13.14 6.41 -10.48
C THR A 23 -12.98 5.00 -9.91
N ASP A 24 -14.12 4.32 -9.78
CA ASP A 24 -14.14 2.88 -9.51
C ASP A 24 -13.36 2.17 -10.63
N THR A 25 -12.44 1.28 -10.26
CA THR A 25 -11.52 0.65 -11.21
C THR A 25 -11.57 -0.86 -11.10
N LYS A 26 -11.61 -1.56 -12.23
CA LYS A 26 -11.62 -3.02 -12.25
C LYS A 26 -10.44 -3.61 -11.47
N GLY A 27 -10.75 -4.63 -10.69
CA GLY A 27 -9.78 -5.31 -9.84
C GLY A 27 -10.29 -6.65 -9.32
N SER A 28 -9.50 -7.22 -8.41
CA SER A 28 -9.86 -8.42 -7.67
C SER A 28 -9.40 -8.31 -6.23
N ILE A 29 -10.08 -9.05 -5.36
CA ILE A 29 -9.68 -9.24 -3.96
C ILE A 29 -9.51 -10.74 -3.70
N ILE A 30 -8.60 -11.07 -2.79
CA ILE A 30 -8.47 -12.38 -2.17
C ILE A 30 -8.77 -12.17 -0.69
N THR A 31 -9.86 -12.74 -0.20
CA THR A 31 -10.26 -12.58 1.20
C THR A 31 -9.29 -13.29 2.15
N ALA A 32 -9.39 -13.00 3.45
CA ALA A 32 -8.66 -13.74 4.49
C ALA A 32 -8.97 -15.26 4.48
N SER A 33 -10.13 -15.66 3.94
CA SER A 33 -10.51 -17.06 3.74
C SER A 33 -10.08 -17.64 2.38
N ASN A 34 -9.22 -16.92 1.64
CA ASN A 34 -8.71 -17.29 0.31
C ASN A 34 -9.77 -17.36 -0.80
N GLU A 35 -10.92 -16.70 -0.64
CA GLU A 35 -11.89 -16.56 -1.71
C GLU A 35 -11.44 -15.47 -2.70
N VAL A 36 -11.47 -15.77 -4.00
CA VAL A 36 -11.12 -14.82 -5.05
C VAL A 36 -12.40 -14.19 -5.61
N LEU A 37 -12.50 -12.86 -5.51
CA LEU A 37 -13.65 -12.10 -5.99
C LEU A 37 -13.22 -11.03 -6.99
N ALA A 38 -13.88 -10.99 -8.13
CA ALA A 38 -13.70 -9.95 -9.15
C ALA A 38 -14.76 -8.85 -9.00
N GLY A 39 -14.38 -7.61 -9.26
CA GLY A 39 -15.27 -6.46 -9.14
C GLY A 39 -14.57 -5.14 -9.43
N ASP A 40 -15.16 -4.05 -8.95
CA ASP A 40 -14.57 -2.72 -9.02
C ASP A 40 -14.07 -2.28 -7.64
N ILE A 41 -12.90 -1.65 -7.61
CA ILE A 41 -12.26 -1.15 -6.40
C ILE A 41 -12.14 0.37 -6.48
N LYS A 42 -12.59 1.03 -5.42
CA LYS A 42 -12.26 2.43 -5.16
C LYS A 42 -11.12 2.50 -4.14
N ASP A 43 -9.98 3.01 -4.59
CA ASP A 43 -8.79 3.19 -3.76
C ASP A 43 -9.02 4.27 -2.69
N GLN A 44 -8.95 3.84 -1.42
CA GLN A 44 -8.99 4.70 -0.24
C GLN A 44 -7.80 4.48 0.68
N LEU A 45 -6.72 3.86 0.18
CA LEU A 45 -5.56 3.42 0.97
C LEU A 45 -4.93 4.57 1.76
N GLN A 46 -4.55 5.65 1.08
CA GLN A 46 -3.85 6.79 1.71
C GLN A 46 -4.71 7.54 2.72
N LYS A 47 -6.03 7.63 2.47
CA LYS A 47 -6.95 8.44 3.30
C LYS A 47 -7.56 7.66 4.45
N LYS A 48 -7.91 6.39 4.22
CA LYS A 48 -8.72 5.59 5.14
C LYS A 48 -8.08 4.25 5.51
N GLY A 49 -7.03 3.82 4.81
CA GLY A 49 -6.37 2.54 5.08
C GLY A 49 -7.20 1.31 4.74
N ASN A 50 -8.23 1.48 3.91
CA ASN A 50 -9.15 0.44 3.45
C ASN A 50 -9.42 0.61 1.94
N ILE A 51 -10.15 -0.35 1.37
CA ILE A 51 -10.68 -0.26 0.01
C ILE A 51 -12.20 -0.42 0.03
N LEU A 52 -12.89 0.23 -0.90
CA LEU A 52 -14.32 -0.02 -1.15
C LEU A 52 -14.43 -0.89 -2.40
N PHE A 53 -14.94 -2.10 -2.22
CA PHE A 53 -15.15 -3.08 -3.28
C PHE A 53 -16.62 -3.14 -3.69
N THR A 54 -16.89 -3.13 -4.99
CA THR A 54 -18.21 -3.32 -5.58
C THR A 54 -18.21 -4.63 -6.35
N ASN A 55 -19.04 -5.58 -5.95
CA ASN A 55 -19.15 -6.88 -6.64
C ASN A 55 -19.97 -6.78 -7.95
N ALA A 56 -20.06 -7.88 -8.70
CA ALA A 56 -20.81 -7.94 -9.96
C ALA A 56 -22.32 -7.62 -9.82
N SER A 57 -22.91 -7.78 -8.63
CA SER A 57 -24.30 -7.43 -8.33
C SER A 57 -24.48 -5.95 -7.96
N GLY A 58 -23.41 -5.15 -7.93
CA GLY A 58 -23.44 -3.75 -7.49
C GLY A 58 -23.38 -3.55 -5.98
N ASN A 59 -23.23 -4.63 -5.19
CA ASN A 59 -23.14 -4.53 -3.74
C ASN A 59 -21.77 -4.00 -3.32
N LYS A 60 -21.78 -2.97 -2.47
CA LYS A 60 -20.59 -2.31 -1.97
C LYS A 60 -20.22 -2.82 -0.58
N LYS A 61 -18.95 -3.14 -0.37
CA LYS A 61 -18.40 -3.51 0.94
C LYS A 61 -17.04 -2.86 1.15
N LEU A 62 -16.84 -2.33 2.36
CA LEU A 62 -15.55 -1.82 2.81
C LEU A 62 -14.69 -3.00 3.30
N TYR A 63 -13.45 -3.07 2.85
CA TYR A 63 -12.49 -4.09 3.25
C TYR A 63 -11.27 -3.44 3.89
N SER A 64 -10.96 -3.86 5.11
CA SER A 64 -9.72 -3.54 5.81
C SER A 64 -8.62 -4.56 5.48
N PRO A 65 -7.36 -4.32 5.87
CA PRO A 65 -6.30 -5.32 5.73
C PRO A 65 -6.58 -6.63 6.47
N ALA A 66 -7.37 -6.62 7.55
CA ALA A 66 -7.72 -7.85 8.26
C ALA A 66 -8.70 -8.74 7.47
N ASP A 67 -9.47 -8.15 6.56
CA ASP A 67 -10.47 -8.87 5.78
C ASP A 67 -9.88 -9.53 4.51
N LEU A 68 -8.68 -9.11 4.10
CA LEU A 68 -8.07 -9.46 2.82
C LEU A 68 -6.70 -10.09 3.03
N SER A 69 -6.38 -11.08 2.22
CA SER A 69 -5.00 -11.54 2.04
C SER A 69 -4.29 -10.70 0.98
N GLU A 70 -5.00 -10.38 -0.11
CA GLU A 70 -4.47 -9.67 -1.27
C GLU A 70 -5.58 -8.86 -1.96
N PHE A 71 -5.21 -7.81 -2.69
CA PHE A 71 -6.04 -7.27 -3.77
C PHE A 71 -5.19 -6.79 -4.95
N SER A 72 -5.81 -6.68 -6.11
CA SER A 72 -5.20 -6.14 -7.32
C SER A 72 -6.10 -5.08 -7.95
N ILE A 73 -5.53 -3.93 -8.27
CA ILE A 73 -6.19 -2.81 -8.95
C ILE A 73 -5.20 -2.22 -9.95
N ASN A 74 -5.64 -1.97 -11.19
CA ASN A 74 -4.77 -1.50 -12.28
C ASN A 74 -3.53 -2.40 -12.53
N GLY A 75 -3.68 -3.71 -12.34
CA GLY A 75 -2.56 -4.67 -12.47
C GLY A 75 -1.49 -4.55 -11.38
N ILE A 76 -1.69 -3.68 -10.38
CA ILE A 76 -0.81 -3.55 -9.23
C ILE A 76 -1.36 -4.43 -8.12
N ARG A 77 -0.50 -5.30 -7.59
CA ARG A 77 -0.82 -6.22 -6.51
C ARG A 77 -0.46 -5.64 -5.15
N TYR A 78 -1.33 -5.85 -4.17
CA TYR A 78 -1.17 -5.40 -2.79
C TYR A 78 -1.50 -6.55 -1.85
N VAL A 79 -0.70 -6.72 -0.80
CA VAL A 79 -0.94 -7.73 0.24
C VAL A 79 -1.25 -7.08 1.57
N SER A 80 -1.96 -7.80 2.43
CA SER A 80 -2.15 -7.40 3.81
C SER A 80 -1.10 -8.02 4.71
N TYR A 81 -0.56 -7.25 5.64
CA TYR A 81 0.32 -7.76 6.70
C TYR A 81 0.20 -6.86 7.92
N ALA A 82 0.09 -7.45 9.13
CA ALA A 82 0.03 -6.71 10.39
C ALA A 82 -0.90 -5.48 10.35
N ASN A 83 -2.13 -5.65 9.85
CA ASN A 83 -3.16 -4.60 9.74
C ASN A 83 -2.88 -3.45 8.76
N ASP A 84 -1.92 -3.60 7.85
CA ASP A 84 -1.64 -2.64 6.77
C ASP A 84 -1.60 -3.29 5.39
N PHE A 85 -1.74 -2.47 4.36
CA PHE A 85 -1.52 -2.86 2.98
C PHE A 85 -0.12 -2.49 2.50
N TYR A 86 0.43 -3.39 1.69
CA TYR A 86 1.76 -3.33 1.12
C TYR A 86 1.67 -3.56 -0.39
N LYS A 87 2.17 -2.61 -1.17
CA LYS A 87 2.27 -2.78 -2.63
C LYS A 87 3.45 -3.70 -2.95
N VAL A 88 3.22 -4.69 -3.81
CA VAL A 88 4.28 -5.53 -4.37
C VAL A 88 5.09 -4.70 -5.38
N VAL A 89 6.40 -4.60 -5.17
CA VAL A 89 7.32 -3.83 -6.02
C VAL A 89 8.10 -4.77 -6.95
N THR A 90 8.67 -5.84 -6.39
CA THR A 90 9.48 -6.82 -7.13
C THR A 90 9.15 -8.20 -6.62
N THR A 91 9.02 -9.18 -7.51
CA THR A 91 8.81 -10.59 -7.17
C THR A 91 9.90 -11.44 -7.80
N GLY A 92 10.32 -12.51 -7.11
CA GLY A 92 11.23 -13.49 -7.67
C GLY A 92 11.20 -14.81 -6.89
N ASN A 93 12.17 -15.70 -7.15
CA ASN A 93 12.18 -17.05 -6.59
C ASN A 93 12.70 -17.11 -5.16
N LYS A 94 13.53 -16.16 -4.74
CA LYS A 94 14.11 -16.12 -3.39
C LYS A 94 13.43 -15.10 -2.48
N ALA A 95 13.01 -13.97 -3.03
CA ALA A 95 12.45 -12.88 -2.25
C ALA A 95 11.43 -12.02 -3.01
N ILE A 96 10.65 -11.26 -2.23
CA ILE A 96 9.69 -10.27 -2.71
C ILE A 96 9.98 -8.94 -1.99
N LEU A 97 9.99 -7.85 -2.75
CA LEU A 97 10.10 -6.49 -2.23
C LEU A 97 8.73 -5.84 -2.20
N TYR A 98 8.42 -5.20 -1.08
CA TYR A 98 7.19 -4.47 -0.85
C TYR A 98 7.46 -3.04 -0.44
N ILE A 99 6.47 -2.17 -0.66
CA ILE A 99 6.41 -0.84 -0.07
C ILE A 99 5.12 -0.69 0.72
N ARG A 100 5.21 -0.24 1.97
CA ARG A 100 4.02 0.01 2.80
C ARG A 100 3.24 1.19 2.26
N VAL A 101 1.93 1.02 2.06
CA VAL A 101 1.07 2.07 1.48
C VAL A 101 0.01 2.60 2.44
N THR A 102 -0.20 1.96 3.60
CA THR A 102 -1.09 2.46 4.64
C THR A 102 -0.37 2.56 5.98
N ASP A 103 -0.90 3.43 6.85
CA ASP A 103 -0.54 3.45 8.27
C ASP A 103 -1.84 3.38 9.08
N ASN A 104 -2.17 2.20 9.57
CA ASN A 104 -3.32 1.96 10.41
C ASN A 104 -2.98 1.94 11.91
N SER A 105 -1.75 2.27 12.28
CA SER A 105 -1.32 2.29 13.68
C SER A 105 -2.10 3.33 14.46
N GLY A 106 -2.64 2.92 15.62
CA GLY A 106 -3.41 3.81 16.49
C GLY A 106 -4.76 4.24 15.92
N LYS A 107 -5.15 3.77 14.73
CA LYS A 107 -6.50 4.02 14.19
C LYS A 107 -7.51 3.11 14.88
N LEU A 108 -8.67 3.69 15.19
CA LEU A 108 -9.84 2.94 15.62
C LEU A 108 -10.48 2.29 14.39
N LEU A 109 -10.41 0.98 14.29
CA LEU A 109 -11.12 0.21 13.28
C LEU A 109 -12.22 -0.62 13.94
N TYR A 110 -13.30 -0.85 13.21
CA TYR A 110 -14.37 -1.73 13.64
C TYR A 110 -14.02 -3.18 13.30
N ASN A 111 -13.98 -4.05 14.31
CA ASN A 111 -13.92 -5.50 14.18
C ASN A 111 -15.28 -6.07 14.56
N GLY A 112 -16.19 -6.19 13.58
CA GLY A 112 -17.60 -6.46 13.86
C GLY A 112 -18.27 -5.29 14.56
N ALA A 113 -18.81 -5.52 15.77
CA ALA A 113 -19.45 -4.48 16.58
C ALA A 113 -18.48 -3.71 17.50
N GLU A 114 -17.24 -4.16 17.64
CA GLU A 114 -16.27 -3.59 18.58
C GLU A 114 -15.28 -2.66 17.88
N MET A 115 -14.96 -1.53 18.52
CA MET A 115 -13.84 -0.69 18.10
C MET A 115 -12.55 -1.22 18.73
N VAL A 116 -11.55 -1.49 17.88
CA VAL A 116 -10.22 -1.91 18.31
C VAL A 116 -9.17 -0.92 17.82
N THR A 117 -8.18 -0.65 18.67
CA THR A 117 -6.96 0.06 18.28
C THR A 117 -5.97 -0.96 17.77
N LEU A 118 -5.49 -0.77 16.54
CA LEU A 118 -4.58 -1.72 15.91
C LEU A 118 -3.12 -1.30 16.10
N SER A 119 -2.28 -2.30 16.37
CA SER A 119 -0.84 -2.22 16.19
C SER A 119 -0.46 -2.71 14.81
N THR A 120 0.49 -2.03 14.18
CA THR A 120 1.04 -2.38 12.87
C THR A 120 2.51 -2.77 12.97
N ALA A 121 3.10 -3.28 11.89
CA ALA A 121 4.54 -3.48 11.83
C ALA A 121 5.32 -2.15 11.99
N GLU A 122 6.58 -2.26 12.42
CA GLU A 122 7.52 -1.13 12.48
C GLU A 122 7.74 -0.51 11.10
N GLY A 123 8.05 0.80 11.07
CA GLY A 123 8.23 1.59 9.86
C GLY A 123 7.03 2.50 9.58
N LYS A 124 7.05 3.17 8.43
CA LYS A 124 6.00 4.11 8.00
C LYS A 124 5.60 3.88 6.54
N VAL A 125 4.55 4.59 6.09
CA VAL A 125 4.18 4.64 4.67
C VAL A 125 5.38 5.08 3.83
N GLY A 126 5.62 4.35 2.73
CA GLY A 126 6.75 4.57 1.83
C GLY A 126 8.02 3.80 2.18
N ASP A 127 8.08 3.14 3.34
CA ASP A 127 9.22 2.30 3.69
C ASP A 127 9.17 0.95 2.95
N TYR A 128 10.36 0.42 2.65
CA TYR A 128 10.52 -0.88 2.02
C TYR A 128 10.51 -2.02 3.03
N TYR A 129 9.96 -3.15 2.59
CA TYR A 129 9.94 -4.40 3.34
C TYR A 129 10.37 -5.53 2.42
N PHE A 130 11.22 -6.40 2.96
CA PHE A 130 11.81 -7.52 2.25
C PHE A 130 11.31 -8.82 2.86
N GLN A 131 10.74 -9.69 2.02
CA GLN A 131 10.30 -11.02 2.41
C GLN A 131 11.16 -12.06 1.70
N LEU A 132 11.82 -12.92 2.47
CA LEU A 132 12.41 -14.14 1.93
C LEU A 132 11.30 -15.16 1.71
N LYS A 133 11.25 -15.86 0.57
CA LYS A 133 10.21 -16.88 0.35
C LYS A 133 10.30 -18.07 1.30
N SER A 134 11.43 -18.25 1.98
CA SER A 134 11.60 -19.21 3.07
C SER A 134 10.94 -18.78 4.38
N ASP A 135 10.46 -17.54 4.49
CA ASP A 135 9.81 -16.97 5.67
C ASP A 135 8.56 -16.14 5.27
N SER A 136 7.48 -16.26 6.05
CA SER A 136 6.29 -15.43 5.86
C SER A 136 6.47 -13.98 6.33
N LYS A 137 7.54 -13.66 7.09
CA LYS A 137 7.75 -12.36 7.71
C LYS A 137 8.16 -11.25 6.72
N LEU A 138 7.51 -10.10 6.82
CA LEU A 138 7.99 -8.86 6.21
C LEU A 138 9.07 -8.22 7.09
N ASN A 139 10.31 -8.14 6.60
CA ASN A 139 11.41 -7.49 7.30
C ASN A 139 11.51 -6.02 6.87
N TRP A 140 11.35 -5.10 7.81
CA TRP A 140 11.52 -3.67 7.54
C TRP A 140 12.96 -3.36 7.16
N VAL A 141 13.14 -2.60 6.08
CA VAL A 141 14.46 -2.17 5.58
C VAL A 141 14.61 -0.66 5.81
N PRO A 142 15.11 -0.21 6.98
CA PRO A 142 15.31 1.20 7.25
C PRO A 142 16.51 1.75 6.47
N LYS A 143 16.39 2.96 5.92
CA LYS A 143 17.49 3.65 5.23
C LYS A 143 18.76 3.78 6.11
N LYS A 144 18.58 4.02 7.42
CA LYS A 144 19.70 4.25 8.36
C LYS A 144 20.58 3.01 8.55
N ASN A 145 19.98 1.81 8.56
CA ASN A 145 20.69 0.55 8.81
C ASN A 145 20.62 -0.39 7.60
N PHE A 146 20.50 0.18 6.40
CA PHE A 146 20.26 -0.56 5.16
C PHE A 146 21.33 -1.64 4.92
N ASN A 147 22.61 -1.27 5.05
CA ASN A 147 23.73 -2.19 4.79
C ASN A 147 23.68 -3.42 5.70
N ASP A 148 23.50 -3.22 7.00
CA ASP A 148 23.46 -4.30 7.99
C ASP A 148 22.26 -5.23 7.76
N VAL A 149 21.07 -4.64 7.58
CA VAL A 149 19.83 -5.39 7.38
C VAL A 149 19.90 -6.20 6.09
N MET A 150 20.25 -5.57 4.97
CA MET A 150 20.26 -6.26 3.68
C MET A 150 21.38 -7.29 3.58
N THR A 151 22.57 -7.00 4.11
CA THR A 151 23.65 -8.01 4.17
C THR A 151 23.25 -9.23 4.99
N GLY A 152 22.54 -9.03 6.11
CA GLY A 152 22.01 -10.12 6.93
C GLY A 152 20.95 -10.96 6.20
N LEU A 153 20.01 -10.29 5.52
CA LEU A 153 18.91 -10.94 4.78
C LEU A 153 19.37 -11.63 3.50
N SER A 154 20.44 -11.15 2.85
CA SER A 154 20.98 -11.70 1.60
C SER A 154 22.31 -12.45 1.79
N LYS A 155 22.59 -12.93 3.00
CA LYS A 155 23.89 -13.55 3.36
C LYS A 155 24.27 -14.77 2.52
N ASP A 156 23.29 -15.42 1.92
CA ASP A 156 23.45 -16.58 1.03
C ASP A 156 23.82 -16.19 -0.41
N CYS A 157 23.83 -14.90 -0.75
CA CYS A 157 24.33 -14.41 -2.04
C CYS A 157 25.54 -13.47 -1.89
N SER A 158 26.73 -14.06 -1.99
CA SER A 158 28.01 -13.34 -1.81
C SER A 158 28.19 -12.17 -2.79
N SER A 159 27.68 -12.27 -4.02
CA SER A 159 27.79 -11.20 -5.02
C SER A 159 26.97 -9.96 -4.62
N VAL A 160 25.75 -10.15 -4.10
CA VAL A 160 24.91 -9.06 -3.59
C VAL A 160 25.55 -8.44 -2.35
N VAL A 161 26.04 -9.27 -1.41
CA VAL A 161 26.73 -8.79 -0.21
C VAL A 161 27.94 -7.92 -0.58
N ALA A 162 28.77 -8.37 -1.53
CA ALA A 162 29.92 -7.60 -1.99
C ALA A 162 29.50 -6.27 -2.66
N SER A 163 28.43 -6.25 -3.45
CA SER A 163 27.89 -5.02 -4.06
C SER A 163 27.33 -4.03 -3.03
N ILE A 164 26.71 -4.52 -1.93
CA ILE A 164 26.27 -3.66 -0.81
C ILE A 164 27.49 -3.06 -0.09
N GLN A 165 28.47 -3.90 0.26
CA GLN A 165 29.65 -3.49 1.03
C GLN A 165 30.55 -2.52 0.27
N SER A 166 30.63 -2.66 -1.05
CA SER A 166 31.37 -1.74 -1.92
C SER A 166 30.61 -0.44 -2.25
N GLY A 167 29.35 -0.32 -1.82
CA GLY A 167 28.49 0.84 -2.13
C GLY A 167 27.97 0.87 -3.58
N GLN A 168 28.18 -0.21 -4.35
CA GLN A 168 27.64 -0.34 -5.71
C GLN A 168 26.11 -0.43 -5.70
N LEU A 169 25.55 -1.10 -4.69
CA LEU A 169 24.11 -1.16 -4.43
C LEU A 169 23.82 -0.49 -3.09
N ASP A 170 22.92 0.48 -3.09
CA ASP A 170 22.48 1.19 -1.90
C ASP A 170 20.95 1.19 -1.77
N TYR A 171 20.43 1.91 -0.77
CA TYR A 171 18.97 2.02 -0.53
C TYR A 171 18.21 2.56 -1.75
N THR A 172 18.81 3.45 -2.54
CA THR A 172 18.17 4.02 -3.74
C THR A 172 18.04 2.99 -4.86
N GLN A 173 18.89 1.95 -4.84
CA GLN A 173 18.91 0.86 -5.81
C GLN A 173 18.30 -0.44 -5.27
N ILE A 174 17.50 -0.37 -4.20
CA ILE A 174 16.95 -1.57 -3.55
C ILE A 174 16.15 -2.48 -4.50
N VAL A 175 15.41 -1.92 -5.47
CA VAL A 175 14.70 -2.71 -6.49
C VAL A 175 15.69 -3.59 -7.27
N LYS A 176 16.75 -2.98 -7.81
CA LYS A 176 17.81 -3.66 -8.55
C LYS A 176 18.56 -4.68 -7.68
N LEU A 177 18.78 -4.36 -6.40
CA LEU A 177 19.39 -5.28 -5.44
C LEU A 177 18.54 -6.54 -5.29
N VAL A 178 17.23 -6.40 -5.10
CA VAL A 178 16.32 -7.55 -4.95
C VAL A 178 16.22 -8.36 -6.23
N GLU A 179 16.25 -7.72 -7.40
CA GLU A 179 16.34 -8.43 -8.70
C GLU A 179 17.63 -9.25 -8.83
N GLN A 180 18.77 -8.67 -8.43
CA GLN A 180 20.05 -9.37 -8.42
C GLN A 180 20.03 -10.54 -7.43
N TYR A 181 19.49 -10.33 -6.23
CA TYR A 181 19.34 -11.38 -5.22
C TYR A 181 18.49 -12.55 -5.72
N ASN A 182 17.38 -12.25 -6.39
CA ASN A 182 16.50 -13.25 -6.99
C ASN A 182 17.13 -14.02 -8.16
N SER A 183 18.22 -13.51 -8.72
CA SER A 183 18.99 -14.15 -9.79
C SER A 183 20.20 -14.95 -9.27
N CYS A 184 20.50 -14.89 -7.98
CA CYS A 184 21.55 -15.70 -7.38
C CYS A 184 21.13 -17.17 -7.38
N GLN A 185 22.02 -18.06 -7.83
CA GLN A 185 21.85 -19.50 -7.70
C GLN A 185 22.07 -19.93 -6.25
#